data_AF-A0A7X7XFX0-F1
#
_entry.id   AF-A0A7X7XFX0-F1
#
_cell.length_a   1.000
_cell.length_b   1.000
_cell.length_c   1.000
_cell.angle_alpha   90.00
_cell.angle_beta   90.00
_cell.angle_gamma   90.00
#
_symmetry.space_group_name_H-M   'P 1'
#
loop_
_entity.id
_entity.type
_entity.pdbx_description
1 polymer ?
#
loop_
_entity_poly.entity_id
_entity_poly.type
_entity_poly.pdbx_seq_one_letter_code
_entity_poly.pdbx_strand_id
1 'polypeptide(L)'
;MRWPGWMGEAPVYRPPSEAESLILPVTTGCSWNRCAFCEMYADRRYAVTPLDEIDAWLAAAARSGWPVRRVFLADGDPLAVDTDHLLAVLDRIRTRFPVLNRISAYASPRNLRDKSDAELAALAAAGLGLVYAGIESGDDEVLRRVRKGESAASTIAALRRARAAGLRVSVMVINGLGGSTLSAAHAAGSAAVVSAVDPEYVSTLVLGLPPGGRRFRAAFGDGFEPLDAAGLLAELGAFVGAVHCRRAVFRCDHASNFLPLRGILSRDRDRLLAEITAGLAAFRDLPLSQIRPLDQY
;
A
#
# COMPACT_ATOMS: atom_id res chain seq x y z
N MET A 1 8.81 24.62 -1.84
CA MET A 1 8.86 25.09 -3.24
C MET A 1 7.64 24.50 -3.95
N ARG A 2 6.73 25.34 -4.46
CA ARG A 2 5.52 24.89 -5.18
C ARG A 2 5.89 24.73 -6.66
N TRP A 3 5.60 23.58 -7.24
CA TRP A 3 6.00 23.24 -8.61
C TRP A 3 5.01 23.85 -9.63
N PRO A 4 5.47 24.39 -10.77
CA PRO A 4 4.56 24.82 -11.84
C PRO A 4 3.82 23.59 -12.38
N GLY A 5 2.49 23.61 -12.39
CA GLY A 5 1.64 22.45 -12.72
C GLY A 5 1.13 21.67 -11.50
N TRP A 6 1.52 22.06 -10.29
CA TRP A 6 0.85 21.59 -9.07
C TRP A 6 -0.54 22.26 -9.01
N MET A 7 -1.53 21.60 -9.60
CA MET A 7 -2.95 21.89 -9.35
C MET A 7 -3.16 21.76 -7.84
N GLY A 8 -3.16 22.89 -7.15
CA GLY A 8 -3.52 22.92 -5.74
C GLY A 8 -4.91 22.32 -5.61
N GLU A 9 -5.04 21.27 -4.79
CA GLU A 9 -6.12 21.14 -3.80
C GLU A 9 -6.16 19.82 -3.03
N ALA A 10 -5.39 18.77 -3.36
CA ALA A 10 -5.40 17.58 -2.48
C ALA A 10 -4.05 16.87 -2.29
N PRO A 11 -3.88 16.19 -1.14
CA PRO A 11 -2.61 15.57 -0.75
C PRO A 11 -2.21 14.48 -1.74
N VAL A 12 -0.91 14.43 -2.07
CA VAL A 12 -0.34 13.27 -2.76
C VAL A 12 0.07 12.25 -1.70
N TYR A 13 -0.47 11.05 -1.81
CA TYR A 13 -0.23 9.98 -0.86
C TYR A 13 1.00 9.16 -1.25
N ARG A 14 1.80 8.77 -0.26
CA ARG A 14 3.00 7.95 -0.45
C ARG A 14 3.30 7.11 0.79
N PRO A 15 3.96 5.95 0.65
CA PRO A 15 4.46 5.19 1.78
C PRO A 15 5.56 5.98 2.52
N PRO A 16 5.72 5.82 3.86
CA PRO A 16 6.78 6.50 4.61
C PRO A 16 8.19 6.23 4.05
N SER A 17 8.43 5.04 3.50
CA SER A 17 9.69 4.68 2.85
C SER A 17 10.02 5.50 1.60
N GLU A 18 9.05 6.21 1.03
CA GLU A 18 9.19 7.07 -0.15
C GLU A 18 9.25 8.58 0.20
N ALA A 19 9.50 8.93 1.47
CA ALA A 19 9.59 10.32 1.93
C ALA A 19 10.62 11.18 1.14
N GLU A 20 11.79 10.60 0.80
CA GLU A 20 12.86 11.26 0.04
C GLU A 20 12.81 10.97 -1.47
N SER A 21 11.68 10.50 -1.99
CA SER A 21 11.52 10.25 -3.42
C SER A 21 10.94 11.46 -4.12
N LEU A 22 11.34 11.70 -5.38
CA LEU A 22 10.58 12.55 -6.28
C LEU A 22 9.21 11.89 -6.46
N ILE A 23 8.17 12.57 -6.02
CA ILE A 23 6.81 12.09 -6.20
C ILE A 23 6.33 12.56 -7.56
N LEU A 24 6.12 11.61 -8.48
CA LEU A 24 5.72 11.89 -9.86
C LEU A 24 4.30 11.37 -10.07
N PRO A 25 3.28 12.26 -10.13
CA PRO A 25 1.91 11.86 -10.43
C PRO A 25 1.80 11.44 -11.90
N VAL A 26 1.72 10.13 -12.15
CA VAL A 26 1.52 9.58 -13.51
C VAL A 26 0.05 9.30 -13.81
N THR A 27 -0.79 9.43 -12.79
CA THR A 27 -2.25 9.35 -12.88
C THR A 27 -2.85 10.42 -11.96
N THR A 28 -4.17 10.60 -12.06
CA THR A 28 -5.00 11.21 -11.02
C THR A 28 -6.13 10.26 -10.71
N GLY A 29 -6.48 10.08 -9.43
CA GLY A 29 -7.56 9.18 -9.01
C GLY A 29 -7.21 7.69 -9.15
N CYS A 30 -8.16 6.82 -8.81
CA CYS A 30 -8.00 5.37 -8.85
C CYS A 30 -8.85 4.74 -9.98
N SER A 31 -8.29 3.81 -10.75
CA SER A 31 -9.04 3.15 -11.85
C SER A 31 -10.20 2.27 -11.34
N TRP A 32 -10.07 1.75 -10.11
CA TRP A 32 -11.11 0.96 -9.45
C TRP A 32 -12.14 1.82 -8.71
N ASN A 33 -11.67 2.75 -7.89
CA ASN A 33 -12.43 3.72 -7.07
C ASN A 33 -13.73 3.21 -6.38
N ARG A 34 -13.78 1.92 -6.01
CA ARG A 34 -14.96 1.30 -5.36
C ARG A 34 -14.68 0.77 -3.95
N CYS A 35 -13.40 0.75 -3.52
CA CYS A 35 -13.02 0.31 -2.18
C CYS A 35 -13.73 1.15 -1.12
N ALA A 36 -14.49 0.50 -0.25
CA ALA A 36 -15.35 1.18 0.71
C ALA A 36 -14.58 1.94 1.80
N PHE A 37 -13.34 1.53 2.08
CA PHE A 37 -12.46 2.17 3.08
C PHE A 37 -11.65 3.35 2.52
N CYS A 38 -11.55 3.52 1.20
CA CYS A 38 -10.55 4.40 0.57
C CYS A 38 -11.11 5.79 0.26
N GLU A 39 -11.10 6.72 1.20
CA GLU A 39 -11.62 8.08 0.98
C GLU A 39 -10.68 8.97 0.14
N MET A 40 -9.44 8.53 -0.09
CA MET A 40 -8.36 9.29 -0.74
C MET A 40 -8.66 9.79 -2.16
N TYR A 41 -9.45 9.03 -2.93
CA TYR A 41 -9.71 9.28 -4.36
C TYR A 41 -11.21 9.33 -4.68
N ALA A 42 -12.06 9.39 -3.65
CA ALA A 42 -13.51 9.27 -3.80
C ALA A 42 -14.12 10.36 -4.69
N ASP A 43 -13.51 11.54 -4.71
CA ASP A 43 -13.91 12.73 -5.48
C ASP A 43 -13.14 12.89 -6.81
N ARG A 44 -12.21 11.97 -7.12
CA ARG A 44 -11.35 12.06 -8.29
C ARG A 44 -11.73 11.07 -9.38
N ARG A 45 -11.77 11.56 -10.62
CA ARG A 45 -11.87 10.70 -11.81
C ARG A 45 -10.49 10.21 -12.20
N TYR A 46 -10.43 8.93 -12.60
CA TYR A 46 -9.19 8.38 -13.13
C TYR A 46 -8.80 9.06 -14.44
N ALA A 47 -7.56 9.54 -14.53
CA ALA A 47 -6.94 9.96 -15.78
C ALA A 47 -5.43 9.70 -15.77
N VAL A 48 -4.86 9.50 -16.95
CA VAL A 48 -3.42 9.33 -17.15
C VAL A 48 -2.79 10.70 -17.38
N THR A 49 -1.67 10.99 -16.70
CA THR A 49 -0.95 12.25 -16.89
C THR A 49 -0.29 12.27 -18.27
N PRO A 50 -0.55 13.29 -19.12
CA PRO A 50 0.11 13.42 -20.41
C PRO A 50 1.63 13.51 -20.31
N LEU A 51 2.33 13.04 -21.35
CA LEU A 51 3.79 12.94 -21.35
C LEU A 51 4.49 14.31 -21.33
N ASP A 52 3.90 15.33 -21.94
CA ASP A 52 4.36 16.71 -21.91
C ASP A 52 4.27 17.32 -20.50
N GLU A 53 3.22 16.99 -19.74
CA GLU A 53 3.13 17.34 -18.32
C GLU A 53 4.22 16.63 -17.51
N ILE A 54 4.42 15.33 -17.73
CA ILE A 54 5.52 14.58 -17.09
C ILE A 54 6.88 15.23 -17.40
N ASP A 55 7.13 15.63 -18.64
CA ASP A 55 8.36 16.30 -19.05
C ASP A 55 8.54 17.64 -18.33
N ALA A 56 7.46 18.41 -18.16
CA ALA A 56 7.48 19.66 -17.40
C ALA A 56 7.83 19.44 -15.92
N TRP A 57 7.24 18.42 -15.29
CA TRP A 57 7.54 18.01 -13.90
C TRP A 57 8.99 17.60 -13.73
N LEU A 58 9.49 16.71 -14.59
CA LEU A 58 10.88 16.23 -14.54
C LEU A 58 11.87 17.37 -14.81
N ALA A 59 11.55 18.29 -15.73
CA ALA A 59 12.39 19.45 -16.00
C ALA A 59 12.44 20.42 -14.83
N ALA A 60 11.31 20.65 -14.17
CA ALA A 60 11.30 21.44 -12.95
C ALA A 60 12.17 20.75 -11.89
N ALA A 61 11.97 19.45 -11.63
CA ALA A 61 12.74 18.68 -10.67
C ALA A 61 14.25 18.77 -10.91
N ALA A 62 14.69 18.62 -12.16
CA ALA A 62 16.09 18.78 -12.54
C ALA A 62 16.64 20.19 -12.25
N ARG A 63 15.86 21.25 -12.52
CA ARG A 63 16.27 22.64 -12.26
C ARG A 63 16.40 22.99 -10.78
N SER A 64 15.76 22.23 -9.88
CA SER A 64 15.83 22.49 -8.44
C SER A 64 17.23 22.27 -7.84
N GLY A 65 18.12 21.57 -8.54
CA GLY A 65 19.43 21.17 -8.02
C GLY A 65 19.37 20.07 -6.96
N TRP A 66 18.17 19.58 -6.59
CA TRP A 66 18.03 18.46 -5.67
C TRP A 66 18.51 17.15 -6.34
N PRO A 67 19.39 16.36 -5.70
CA PRO A 67 19.87 15.11 -6.26
C PRO A 67 18.78 14.04 -6.24
N VAL A 68 18.02 13.95 -7.32
CA VAL A 68 16.96 12.94 -7.49
C VAL A 68 17.60 11.55 -7.57
N ARG A 69 17.58 10.81 -6.46
CA ARG A 69 18.08 9.43 -6.39
C ARG A 69 16.97 8.39 -6.48
N ARG A 70 15.74 8.79 -6.16
CA ARG A 70 14.56 7.92 -6.15
C ARG A 70 13.38 8.64 -6.77
N VAL A 71 12.61 7.93 -7.59
CA VAL A 71 11.33 8.40 -8.11
C VAL A 71 10.24 7.42 -7.70
N PHE A 72 9.14 7.95 -7.18
CA PHE A 72 7.94 7.20 -6.86
C PHE A 72 6.82 7.64 -7.80
N LEU A 73 6.39 6.73 -8.68
CA LEU A 73 5.22 6.92 -9.53
C LEU A 73 3.99 6.84 -8.62
N ALA A 74 3.29 7.96 -8.51
CA ALA A 74 2.31 8.19 -7.46
C ALA A 74 0.94 8.60 -8.03
N ASP A 75 0.08 9.02 -7.10
CA ASP A 75 -1.37 9.12 -7.24
C ASP A 75 -2.05 7.74 -7.27
N GLY A 76 -3.33 7.68 -7.63
CA GLY A 76 -4.18 6.56 -7.21
C GLY A 76 -3.93 5.22 -7.88
N ASP A 77 -3.51 5.15 -9.16
CA ASP A 77 -3.32 3.84 -9.80
C ASP A 77 -2.32 3.78 -10.97
N PRO A 78 -1.01 4.03 -10.73
CA PRO A 78 0.03 4.09 -11.76
C PRO A 78 0.09 2.90 -12.69
N LEU A 79 -0.01 1.68 -12.16
CA LEU A 79 0.15 0.46 -12.95
C LEU A 79 -1.06 0.15 -13.85
N ALA A 80 -2.15 0.93 -13.77
CA ALA A 80 -3.28 0.79 -14.69
C ALA A 80 -3.01 1.47 -16.04
N VAL A 81 -1.98 2.32 -16.11
CA VAL A 81 -1.54 3.00 -17.33
C VAL A 81 -0.99 1.98 -18.33
N ASP A 82 -1.22 2.22 -19.63
CA ASP A 82 -0.69 1.41 -20.73
C ASP A 82 0.83 1.27 -20.64
N THR A 83 1.32 0.07 -20.98
CA THR A 83 2.72 -0.28 -20.79
C THR A 83 3.66 0.63 -21.59
N ASP A 84 3.32 0.96 -22.84
CA ASP A 84 4.13 1.84 -23.69
C ASP A 84 4.27 3.25 -23.09
N HIS A 85 3.20 3.78 -22.51
CA HIS A 85 3.24 5.06 -21.82
C HIS A 85 4.15 5.00 -20.59
N LEU A 86 4.02 3.95 -19.76
CA LEU A 86 4.90 3.76 -18.60
C LEU A 86 6.36 3.60 -19.01
N LEU A 87 6.66 2.85 -20.07
CA LEU A 87 8.03 2.72 -20.61
C LEU A 87 8.58 4.08 -21.04
N ALA A 88 7.78 4.89 -21.71
CA ALA A 88 8.17 6.26 -22.09
C ALA A 88 8.39 7.18 -20.89
N VAL A 89 7.65 6.99 -19.78
CA VAL A 89 7.89 7.72 -18.52
C VAL A 89 9.19 7.25 -17.85
N LEU A 90 9.43 5.94 -17.77
CA LEU A 90 10.64 5.35 -17.18
C LEU A 90 11.90 5.80 -17.93
N ASP A 91 11.86 5.82 -19.25
CA ASP A 91 12.96 6.29 -20.09
C ASP A 91 13.31 7.77 -19.81
N ARG A 92 12.29 8.66 -19.78
CA ARG A 92 12.46 10.08 -19.44
C ARG A 92 13.08 10.28 -18.06
N ILE A 93 12.61 9.53 -17.06
CA ILE A 93 13.14 9.58 -15.69
C ILE A 93 14.62 9.22 -15.69
N ARG A 94 14.99 8.11 -16.32
CA ARG A 94 16.38 7.61 -16.35
C ARG A 94 17.30 8.54 -17.11
N THR A 95 16.87 9.02 -18.27
CA THR A 95 17.63 9.97 -19.09
C THR A 95 17.87 11.29 -18.36
N ARG A 96 16.91 11.74 -17.54
CA ARG A 96 17.04 13.00 -16.81
C ARG A 96 17.89 12.90 -15.55
N PHE A 97 17.87 11.77 -14.85
CA PHE A 97 18.48 11.63 -13.53
C PHE A 97 19.60 10.56 -13.53
N PRO A 98 20.86 10.93 -13.82
CA PRO A 98 21.96 9.98 -13.98
C PRO A 98 22.39 9.27 -12.68
N VAL A 99 22.06 9.83 -11.52
CA VAL A 99 22.38 9.25 -10.19
C VAL A 99 21.21 8.48 -9.56
N LEU A 100 20.17 8.20 -10.36
CA LEU A 100 18.99 7.46 -9.96
C LEU A 100 19.32 6.02 -9.59
N ASN A 101 18.80 5.53 -8.46
CA ASN A 101 19.01 4.16 -8.00
C ASN A 101 17.72 3.35 -7.84
N ARG A 102 16.54 3.99 -7.85
CA ARG A 102 15.25 3.30 -7.72
C ARG A 102 14.12 4.08 -8.37
N ILE A 103 13.31 3.36 -9.14
CA ILE A 103 11.95 3.75 -9.49
C ILE A 103 11.00 2.76 -8.81
N SER A 104 9.97 3.27 -8.16
CA SER A 104 8.93 2.48 -7.52
C SER A 104 7.54 3.05 -7.84
N ALA A 105 6.49 2.25 -7.64
CA ALA A 105 5.13 2.68 -7.95
C ALA A 105 4.09 2.05 -7.01
N TYR A 106 2.93 2.69 -6.86
CA TYR A 106 1.73 1.99 -6.38
C TYR A 106 1.22 1.01 -7.43
N ALA A 107 0.75 -0.15 -6.99
CA ALA A 107 0.08 -1.13 -7.83
C ALA A 107 -1.07 -1.77 -7.06
N SER A 108 -2.14 -2.14 -7.76
CA SER A 108 -3.11 -3.09 -7.23
C SER A 108 -2.85 -4.49 -7.82
N PRO A 109 -3.25 -5.58 -7.15
CA PRO A 109 -3.16 -6.92 -7.73
C PRO A 109 -3.89 -7.03 -9.09
N ARG A 110 -4.97 -6.28 -9.28
CA ARG A 110 -5.68 -6.17 -10.55
C ARG A 110 -4.76 -5.71 -11.68
N ASN A 111 -4.06 -4.61 -11.47
CA ASN A 111 -3.24 -4.01 -12.52
C ASN A 111 -2.08 -4.93 -12.91
N LEU A 112 -1.51 -5.62 -11.93
CA LEU A 112 -0.47 -6.62 -12.17
C LEU A 112 -1.03 -7.82 -12.94
N ARG A 113 -2.28 -8.22 -12.67
CA ARG A 113 -2.96 -9.27 -13.43
C ARG A 113 -3.22 -8.85 -14.87
N ASP A 114 -3.69 -7.62 -15.07
CA ASP A 114 -4.16 -7.11 -16.35
C ASP A 114 -3.00 -6.85 -17.35
N LYS A 115 -1.75 -6.73 -16.87
CA LYS A 115 -0.55 -6.75 -17.72
C LYS A 115 -0.10 -8.17 -18.01
N SER A 116 0.38 -8.43 -19.22
CA SER A 116 1.04 -9.68 -19.59
C SER A 116 2.41 -9.83 -18.90
N ASP A 117 2.92 -11.06 -18.87
CA ASP A 117 4.23 -11.34 -18.27
C ASP A 117 5.37 -10.60 -19.01
N ALA A 118 5.25 -10.46 -20.34
CA ALA A 118 6.20 -9.72 -21.16
C ALA A 118 6.19 -8.22 -20.83
N GLU A 119 5.01 -7.64 -20.61
CA GLU A 119 4.89 -6.24 -20.20
C GLU A 119 5.47 -5.99 -18.80
N LEU A 120 5.19 -6.88 -17.84
CA LEU A 120 5.78 -6.79 -16.50
C LEU A 120 7.32 -6.88 -16.56
N ALA A 121 7.85 -7.79 -17.37
CA ALA A 121 9.29 -7.95 -17.57
C ALA A 121 9.91 -6.72 -18.25
N ALA A 122 9.22 -6.13 -19.23
CA ALA A 122 9.65 -4.89 -19.89
C ALA A 122 9.73 -3.72 -18.91
N LEU A 123 8.71 -3.55 -18.04
CA LEU A 123 8.72 -2.52 -17.00
C LEU A 123 9.86 -2.71 -16.00
N ALA A 124 10.12 -3.95 -15.58
CA ALA A 124 11.23 -4.27 -14.70
C ALA A 124 12.58 -3.96 -15.36
N ALA A 125 12.77 -4.36 -16.62
CA ALA A 125 13.97 -4.09 -17.40
C ALA A 125 14.19 -2.58 -17.64
N ALA A 126 13.12 -1.82 -17.81
CA ALA A 126 13.15 -0.36 -17.92
C ALA A 126 13.44 0.36 -16.58
N GLY A 127 13.56 -0.38 -15.47
CA GLY A 127 14.04 0.12 -14.19
C GLY A 127 12.99 0.32 -13.10
N LEU A 128 11.73 -0.08 -13.34
CA LEU A 128 10.75 -0.19 -12.25
C LEU A 128 11.19 -1.34 -11.33
N GLY A 129 11.65 -1.01 -10.12
CA GLY A 129 12.33 -1.97 -9.24
C GLY A 129 11.55 -2.41 -8.01
N LEU A 130 10.42 -1.77 -7.71
CA LEU A 130 9.58 -2.06 -6.54
C LEU A 130 8.14 -1.58 -6.78
N VAL A 131 7.16 -2.44 -6.48
CA VAL A 131 5.74 -2.04 -6.43
C VAL A 131 5.17 -2.17 -5.02
N TYR A 132 4.39 -1.17 -4.61
CA TYR A 132 3.64 -1.17 -3.37
C TYR A 132 2.23 -1.67 -3.66
N ALA A 133 1.94 -2.89 -3.21
CA ALA A 133 0.69 -3.57 -3.47
C ALA A 133 -0.22 -3.58 -2.23
N GLY A 134 -1.33 -2.86 -2.32
CA GLY A 134 -2.43 -3.01 -1.37
C GLY A 134 -3.15 -4.33 -1.60
N ILE A 135 -2.97 -5.27 -0.67
CA ILE A 135 -3.76 -6.52 -0.59
C ILE A 135 -4.91 -6.39 0.41
N GLU A 136 -4.72 -5.54 1.43
CA GLU A 136 -5.64 -5.12 2.48
C GLU A 136 -6.17 -6.23 3.39
N SER A 137 -6.59 -7.36 2.83
CA SER A 137 -6.93 -8.60 3.52
C SER A 137 -6.58 -9.80 2.64
N GLY A 138 -6.31 -10.95 3.25
CA GLY A 138 -6.32 -12.24 2.56
C GLY A 138 -7.59 -13.07 2.79
N ASP A 139 -8.64 -12.49 3.37
CA ASP A 139 -9.95 -13.13 3.53
C ASP A 139 -10.94 -12.61 2.47
N ASP A 140 -11.51 -13.54 1.69
CA ASP A 140 -12.38 -13.20 0.55
C ASP A 140 -13.70 -12.55 0.99
N GLU A 141 -14.21 -12.87 2.17
CA GLU A 141 -15.44 -12.25 2.69
C GLU A 141 -15.18 -10.79 3.10
N VAL A 142 -14.06 -10.51 3.76
CA VAL A 142 -13.62 -9.13 4.05
C VAL A 142 -13.43 -8.36 2.74
N LEU A 143 -12.71 -8.92 1.76
CA LEU A 143 -12.46 -8.28 0.46
C LEU A 143 -13.77 -7.97 -0.29
N ARG A 144 -14.75 -8.87 -0.23
CA ARG A 144 -16.09 -8.70 -0.81
C ARG A 144 -16.85 -7.57 -0.12
N ARG A 145 -16.92 -7.57 1.22
CA ARG A 145 -17.60 -6.54 2.02
C ARG A 145 -17.05 -5.15 1.79
N VAL A 146 -15.73 -5.02 1.63
CA VAL A 146 -15.09 -3.71 1.37
C VAL A 146 -14.97 -3.37 -0.11
N ARG A 147 -15.54 -4.21 -1.00
CA ARG A 147 -15.55 -4.01 -2.46
C ARG A 147 -14.15 -3.80 -3.04
N LYS A 148 -13.16 -4.58 -2.59
CA LYS A 148 -11.77 -4.47 -3.10
C LYS A 148 -11.63 -4.95 -4.54
N GLY A 149 -12.50 -5.86 -5.00
CA GLY A 149 -12.48 -6.38 -6.36
C GLY A 149 -11.39 -7.42 -6.63
N GLU A 150 -10.88 -8.05 -5.56
CA GLU A 150 -9.85 -9.10 -5.61
C GLU A 150 -10.22 -10.25 -4.66
N SER A 151 -9.59 -11.40 -4.84
CA SER A 151 -9.58 -12.53 -3.92
C SER A 151 -8.16 -12.85 -3.46
N ALA A 152 -8.03 -13.68 -2.43
CA ALA A 152 -6.74 -14.22 -1.99
C ALA A 152 -6.01 -14.91 -3.16
N ALA A 153 -6.73 -15.72 -3.94
CA ALA A 153 -6.16 -16.46 -5.06
C ALA A 153 -5.67 -15.53 -6.18
N SER A 154 -6.48 -14.53 -6.59
CA SER A 154 -6.08 -13.57 -7.62
C SER A 154 -4.90 -12.72 -7.18
N THR A 155 -4.88 -12.34 -5.90
CA THR A 155 -3.79 -11.58 -5.28
C THR A 155 -2.48 -12.36 -5.28
N ILE A 156 -2.49 -13.62 -4.84
CA ILE A 156 -1.31 -14.49 -4.84
C ILE A 156 -0.77 -14.66 -6.27
N ALA A 157 -1.64 -14.93 -7.24
CA ALA A 157 -1.25 -15.12 -8.63
C ALA A 157 -0.60 -13.87 -9.22
N ALA A 158 -1.23 -12.70 -9.04
CA ALA A 158 -0.73 -11.43 -9.55
C ALA A 158 0.63 -11.04 -8.97
N LEU A 159 0.80 -11.17 -7.65
CA LEU A 159 2.06 -10.82 -6.98
C LEU A 159 3.20 -11.79 -7.33
N ARG A 160 2.92 -13.09 -7.46
CA ARG A 160 3.92 -14.06 -7.92
C ARG A 160 4.37 -13.78 -9.34
N ARG A 161 3.47 -13.41 -10.25
CA ARG A 161 3.80 -12.99 -11.63
C ARG A 161 4.69 -11.76 -11.64
N ALA A 162 4.35 -10.73 -10.86
CA ALA A 162 5.16 -9.53 -10.73
C ALA A 162 6.60 -9.85 -10.27
N ARG A 163 6.72 -10.73 -9.26
CA ARG A 163 8.04 -11.19 -8.76
C ARG A 163 8.81 -12.01 -9.79
N ALA A 164 8.14 -12.91 -10.51
CA ALA A 164 8.76 -13.69 -11.58
C ALA A 164 9.30 -12.80 -12.71
N ALA A 165 8.66 -11.67 -12.97
CA ALA A 165 9.12 -10.65 -13.92
C ALA A 165 10.30 -9.79 -13.41
N GLY A 166 10.77 -9.99 -12.17
CA GLY A 166 11.89 -9.25 -11.58
C GLY A 166 11.49 -8.05 -10.73
N LEU A 167 10.20 -7.82 -10.48
CA LEU A 167 9.74 -6.76 -9.59
C LEU A 167 9.82 -7.22 -8.12
N ARG A 168 10.35 -6.38 -7.26
CA ARG A 168 10.13 -6.55 -5.82
C ARG A 168 8.73 -6.06 -5.46
N VAL A 169 8.14 -6.67 -4.44
CA VAL A 169 6.79 -6.32 -3.96
C VAL A 169 6.83 -5.95 -2.48
N SER A 170 6.15 -4.85 -2.15
CA SER A 170 5.84 -4.43 -0.79
C SER A 170 4.34 -4.56 -0.57
N VAL A 171 3.90 -5.50 0.25
CA VAL A 171 2.48 -5.74 0.48
C VAL A 171 1.97 -4.98 1.71
N MET A 172 0.70 -4.58 1.67
CA MET A 172 0.05 -3.84 2.73
C MET A 172 -1.27 -4.49 3.16
N VAL A 173 -1.40 -4.76 4.46
CA VAL A 173 -2.60 -5.29 5.13
C VAL A 173 -3.21 -4.19 5.99
N ILE A 174 -4.54 -4.10 6.06
CA ILE A 174 -5.24 -3.12 6.91
C ILE A 174 -5.78 -3.85 8.14
N ASN A 175 -5.11 -3.67 9.27
CA ASN A 175 -5.53 -4.15 10.58
C ASN A 175 -6.88 -3.53 10.98
N GLY A 176 -7.80 -4.36 11.47
CA GLY A 176 -9.17 -4.02 11.83
C GLY A 176 -10.16 -3.99 10.65
N LEU A 177 -9.75 -4.35 9.43
CA LEU A 177 -10.61 -4.25 8.25
C LEU A 177 -11.85 -5.16 8.32
N GLY A 178 -11.74 -6.31 8.98
CA GLY A 178 -12.85 -7.25 9.17
C GLY A 178 -13.79 -6.92 10.33
N GLY A 179 -13.45 -5.91 11.16
CA GLY A 179 -14.12 -5.71 12.44
C GLY A 179 -13.98 -6.94 13.37
N SER A 180 -14.65 -6.91 14.52
CA SER A 180 -14.60 -8.01 15.48
C SER A 180 -15.07 -9.35 14.90
N THR A 181 -16.11 -9.33 14.08
CA THR A 181 -16.76 -10.53 13.51
C THR A 181 -15.84 -11.32 12.57
N LEU A 182 -15.00 -10.65 11.77
CA LEU A 182 -14.14 -11.32 10.79
C LEU A 182 -12.64 -11.24 11.14
N SER A 183 -12.29 -10.74 12.33
CA SER A 183 -10.89 -10.49 12.72
C SER A 183 -9.99 -11.72 12.62
N ALA A 184 -10.45 -12.87 13.14
CA ALA A 184 -9.67 -14.12 13.09
C ALA A 184 -9.45 -14.60 11.65
N ALA A 185 -10.49 -14.56 10.82
CA ALA A 185 -10.40 -14.93 9.40
C ALA A 185 -9.49 -13.97 8.64
N HIS A 186 -9.62 -12.66 8.90
CA HIS A 186 -8.78 -11.62 8.34
C HIS A 186 -7.29 -11.85 8.63
N ALA A 187 -6.93 -12.09 9.89
CA ALA A 187 -5.55 -12.35 10.28
C ALA A 187 -4.98 -13.61 9.62
N ALA A 188 -5.72 -14.73 9.69
CA ALA A 188 -5.29 -16.01 9.14
C ALA A 188 -5.18 -15.97 7.60
N GLY A 189 -6.19 -15.43 6.92
CA GLY A 189 -6.20 -15.29 5.46
C GLY A 189 -5.09 -14.37 4.97
N SER A 190 -4.89 -13.22 5.62
CA SER A 190 -3.80 -12.30 5.29
C SER A 190 -2.43 -12.95 5.49
N ALA A 191 -2.23 -13.69 6.59
CA ALA A 191 -1.00 -14.43 6.83
C ALA A 191 -0.76 -15.50 5.76
N ALA A 192 -1.79 -16.22 5.33
CA ALA A 192 -1.70 -17.22 4.28
C ALA A 192 -1.30 -16.61 2.93
N VAL A 193 -1.93 -15.50 2.52
CA VAL A 193 -1.59 -14.78 1.29
C VAL A 193 -0.14 -14.29 1.33
N VAL A 194 0.26 -13.62 2.42
CA VAL A 194 1.61 -13.08 2.55
C VAL A 194 2.65 -14.20 2.52
N SER A 195 2.39 -15.32 3.21
CA SER A 195 3.29 -16.49 3.22
C SER A 195 3.41 -17.14 1.84
N ALA A 196 2.30 -17.21 1.10
CA ALA A 196 2.27 -17.76 -0.25
C ALA A 196 3.04 -16.89 -1.24
N VAL A 197 3.01 -15.57 -1.08
CA VAL A 197 3.72 -14.61 -1.95
C VAL A 197 5.21 -14.53 -1.60
N ASP A 198 5.57 -14.64 -0.32
CA ASP A 198 6.92 -14.43 0.24
C ASP A 198 7.53 -13.09 -0.23
N PRO A 199 6.89 -11.95 0.06
CA PRO A 199 7.27 -10.63 -0.46
C PRO A 199 8.55 -10.09 0.19
N GLU A 200 9.17 -9.09 -0.43
CA GLU A 200 10.35 -8.41 0.13
C GLU A 200 10.00 -7.54 1.33
N TYR A 201 8.81 -6.93 1.32
CA TYR A 201 8.33 -6.07 2.40
C TYR A 201 6.88 -6.38 2.74
N VAL A 202 6.55 -6.34 4.03
CA VAL A 202 5.19 -6.48 4.56
C VAL A 202 4.95 -5.30 5.48
N SER A 203 3.80 -4.65 5.31
CA SER A 203 3.39 -3.55 6.17
C SER A 203 1.94 -3.69 6.62
N THR A 204 1.67 -3.20 7.82
CA THR A 204 0.31 -3.10 8.35
C THR A 204 -0.05 -1.63 8.53
N LEU A 205 -1.26 -1.28 8.11
CA LEU A 205 -1.94 -0.04 8.48
C LEU A 205 -3.06 -0.37 9.46
N VAL A 206 -3.62 0.65 10.11
CA VAL A 206 -4.87 0.51 10.88
C VAL A 206 -5.99 1.17 10.08
N LEU A 207 -7.16 0.53 10.04
CA LEU A 207 -8.36 1.07 9.40
C LEU A 207 -8.70 2.46 9.96
N GLY A 208 -8.69 3.47 9.08
CA GLY A 208 -9.26 4.79 9.36
C GLY A 208 -10.73 4.84 8.95
N LEU A 209 -11.55 5.55 9.71
CA LEU A 209 -12.97 5.77 9.42
C LEU A 209 -13.35 7.27 9.46
N PRO A 210 -12.69 8.15 8.70
CA PRO A 210 -13.13 9.53 8.55
C PRO A 210 -14.46 9.58 7.78
N PRO A 211 -15.15 10.73 7.73
CA PRO A 211 -16.27 11.11 8.61
C PRO A 211 -17.16 9.97 9.15
N GLY A 212 -16.67 9.21 10.13
CA GLY A 212 -17.40 8.13 10.80
C GLY A 212 -17.51 6.82 9.99
N GLY A 213 -16.87 6.76 8.82
CA GLY A 213 -16.85 5.56 7.99
C GLY A 213 -18.19 5.24 7.33
N ARG A 214 -19.02 6.23 7.02
CA ARG A 214 -20.37 6.00 6.44
C ARG A 214 -20.35 5.09 5.21
N ARG A 215 -19.46 5.37 4.25
CA ARG A 215 -19.34 4.57 3.02
C ARG A 215 -18.83 3.16 3.32
N PHE A 216 -17.88 3.04 4.23
CA PHE A 216 -17.37 1.76 4.71
C PHE A 216 -18.48 0.92 5.36
N ARG A 217 -19.18 1.46 6.36
CA ARG A 217 -20.26 0.77 7.09
C ARG A 217 -21.41 0.37 6.16
N ALA A 218 -21.82 1.27 5.26
CA ALA A 218 -22.86 0.97 4.28
C ALA A 218 -22.48 -0.16 3.31
N ALA A 219 -21.21 -0.26 2.92
CA ALA A 219 -20.75 -1.35 2.07
C ALA A 219 -20.54 -2.66 2.82
N PHE A 220 -20.02 -2.58 4.05
CA PHE A 220 -19.75 -3.75 4.90
C PHE A 220 -21.04 -4.44 5.35
N GLY A 221 -22.10 -3.65 5.54
CA GLY A 221 -23.41 -4.12 6.01
C GLY A 221 -23.45 -4.32 7.52
N ASP A 222 -24.42 -5.10 7.97
CA ASP A 222 -24.61 -5.38 9.40
C ASP A 222 -23.45 -6.20 9.98
N GLY A 223 -23.20 -6.00 11.28
CA GLY A 223 -22.19 -6.74 12.04
C GLY A 223 -20.76 -6.18 11.96
N PHE A 224 -20.57 -4.96 11.45
CA PHE A 224 -19.31 -4.26 11.62
C PHE A 224 -19.22 -3.57 12.98
N GLU A 225 -18.46 -4.19 13.88
CA GLU A 225 -17.98 -3.54 15.09
C GLU A 225 -16.47 -3.28 14.97
N PRO A 226 -16.01 -2.02 15.11
CA PRO A 226 -14.59 -1.72 15.04
C PRO A 226 -13.84 -2.36 16.21
N LEU A 227 -12.62 -2.81 15.96
CA LEU A 227 -11.73 -3.27 17.02
C LEU A 227 -11.29 -2.10 17.89
N ASP A 228 -11.19 -2.34 19.19
CA ASP A 228 -10.48 -1.44 20.12
C ASP A 228 -8.96 -1.68 20.04
N ALA A 229 -8.20 -1.02 20.92
CA ALA A 229 -6.75 -1.14 20.92
C ALA A 229 -6.27 -2.58 21.20
N ALA A 230 -6.94 -3.27 22.12
CA ALA A 230 -6.63 -4.66 22.45
C ALA A 230 -6.95 -5.58 21.27
N GLY A 231 -8.11 -5.40 20.63
CA GLY A 231 -8.51 -6.14 19.44
C GLY A 231 -7.54 -5.96 18.27
N LEU A 232 -7.12 -4.72 17.98
CA LEU A 232 -6.13 -4.45 16.92
C LEU A 232 -4.78 -5.10 17.21
N LEU A 233 -4.32 -5.12 18.46
CA LEU A 233 -3.08 -5.81 18.82
C LEU A 233 -3.24 -7.33 18.79
N ALA A 234 -4.39 -7.86 19.17
CA ALA A 234 -4.68 -9.30 19.10
C ALA A 234 -4.72 -9.78 17.65
N GLU A 235 -5.38 -9.04 16.75
CA GLU A 235 -5.40 -9.32 15.31
C GLU A 235 -3.99 -9.25 14.70
N LEU A 236 -3.23 -8.20 15.05
CA LEU A 236 -1.83 -8.06 14.63
C LEU A 236 -0.96 -9.22 15.12
N GLY A 237 -1.13 -9.62 16.37
CA GLY A 237 -0.42 -10.76 16.98
C GLY A 237 -0.75 -12.08 16.27
N ALA A 238 -2.04 -12.32 15.99
CA ALA A 238 -2.47 -13.50 15.24
C ALA A 238 -1.87 -13.53 13.82
N PHE A 239 -1.85 -12.39 13.12
CA PHE A 239 -1.23 -12.26 11.81
C PHE A 239 0.29 -12.51 11.86
N VAL A 240 1.02 -11.84 12.76
CA VAL A 240 2.47 -11.98 12.92
C VAL A 240 2.87 -13.40 13.35
N GLY A 241 2.05 -14.04 14.18
CA GLY A 241 2.25 -15.41 14.63
C GLY A 241 2.08 -16.44 13.51
N ALA A 242 1.13 -16.20 12.59
CA ALA A 242 0.81 -17.12 11.51
C ALA A 242 1.60 -16.89 10.21
N VAL A 243 2.19 -15.71 9.99
CA VAL A 243 2.87 -15.39 8.73
C VAL A 243 4.25 -16.05 8.65
N HIS A 244 4.55 -16.72 7.54
CA HIS A 244 5.82 -17.38 7.25
C HIS A 244 6.45 -16.83 5.98
N CYS A 245 7.50 -16.01 6.13
CA CYS A 245 8.30 -15.50 5.01
C CYS A 245 9.78 -15.78 5.26
N ARG A 246 10.58 -15.84 4.19
CA ARG A 246 12.02 -16.14 4.30
C ARG A 246 12.81 -14.94 4.80
N ARG A 247 12.58 -13.76 4.22
CA ARG A 247 13.36 -12.53 4.51
C ARG A 247 12.54 -11.25 4.45
N ALA A 248 11.22 -11.35 4.52
CA ALA A 248 10.34 -10.20 4.45
C ALA A 248 10.65 -9.20 5.57
N VAL A 249 10.90 -7.94 5.19
CA VAL A 249 11.06 -6.84 6.14
C VAL A 249 9.66 -6.38 6.56
N PHE A 250 9.37 -6.48 7.86
CA PHE A 250 8.11 -6.07 8.45
C PHE A 250 8.17 -4.63 8.99
N ARG A 251 7.12 -3.87 8.69
CA ARG A 251 6.94 -2.47 9.09
C ARG A 251 5.50 -2.19 9.53
N CYS A 252 5.35 -1.84 10.80
CA CYS A 252 4.11 -1.37 11.41
C CYS A 252 4.33 0.06 11.92
N ASP A 253 4.94 0.93 11.10
CA ASP A 253 5.43 2.26 11.49
C ASP A 253 4.81 3.40 10.67
N HIS A 254 3.79 3.08 9.86
CA HIS A 254 2.90 4.10 9.33
C HIS A 254 2.21 4.83 10.49
N ALA A 255 1.93 6.12 10.30
CA ALA A 255 1.35 6.96 11.34
C ALA A 255 0.11 6.34 11.99
N SER A 256 -0.66 5.53 11.23
CA SER A 256 -1.85 4.79 11.66
C SER A 256 -1.63 3.84 12.85
N ASN A 257 -0.42 3.33 13.02
CA ASN A 257 -0.10 2.33 14.04
C ASN A 257 0.33 3.01 15.34
N PHE A 258 -0.25 2.57 16.46
CA PHE A 258 0.06 3.09 17.80
C PHE A 258 1.16 2.30 18.52
N LEU A 259 1.49 1.09 18.04
CA LEU A 259 2.66 0.32 18.45
C LEU A 259 3.60 0.17 17.25
N PRO A 260 4.63 1.04 17.12
CA PRO A 260 5.58 0.96 16.02
C PRO A 260 6.43 -0.31 16.11
N LEU A 261 6.28 -1.21 15.15
CA LEU A 261 7.06 -2.46 15.09
C LEU A 261 7.92 -2.55 13.81
N ARG A 262 9.12 -3.09 13.96
CA ARG A 262 10.11 -3.20 12.89
C ARG A 262 10.95 -4.46 13.05
N GLY A 263 11.05 -5.27 12.01
CA GLY A 263 11.89 -6.48 12.06
C GLY A 263 11.95 -7.23 10.73
N ILE A 264 12.66 -8.35 10.70
CA ILE A 264 12.62 -9.36 9.64
C ILE A 264 11.78 -10.52 10.14
N LEU A 265 10.69 -10.87 9.45
CA LEU A 265 9.69 -11.83 9.96
C LEU A 265 10.28 -13.19 10.36
N SER A 266 11.26 -13.70 9.62
CA SER A 266 11.90 -14.99 9.91
C SER A 266 12.83 -14.98 11.12
N ARG A 267 13.36 -13.81 11.49
CA ARG A 267 14.36 -13.67 12.56
C ARG A 267 13.76 -13.10 13.85
N ASP A 268 12.88 -12.12 13.70
CA ASP A 268 12.44 -11.26 14.80
C ASP A 268 11.03 -11.60 15.30
N ARG A 269 10.40 -12.70 14.82
CA ARG A 269 9.00 -13.03 15.14
C ARG A 269 8.74 -13.06 16.65
N ASP A 270 9.53 -13.82 17.40
CA ASP A 270 9.29 -14.00 18.84
C ASP A 270 9.42 -12.67 19.59
N ARG A 271 10.39 -11.83 19.19
CA ARG A 271 10.52 -10.47 19.71
C ARG A 271 9.29 -9.61 19.39
N LEU A 272 8.83 -9.62 18.13
CA LEU A 272 7.65 -8.87 17.71
C LEU A 272 6.40 -9.32 18.48
N LEU A 273 6.21 -10.62 18.69
CA LEU A 273 5.10 -11.17 19.47
C LEU A 273 5.19 -10.79 20.96
N ALA A 274 6.39 -10.76 21.53
CA ALA A 274 6.59 -10.29 22.90
C ALA A 274 6.25 -8.80 23.05
N GLU A 275 6.67 -7.96 22.11
CA GLU A 275 6.34 -6.53 22.07
C GLU A 275 4.81 -6.30 21.93
N ILE A 276 4.13 -7.08 21.09
CA ILE A 276 2.66 -7.05 20.94
C ILE A 276 1.98 -7.47 22.25
N THR A 277 2.46 -8.53 22.90
CA THR A 277 1.92 -9.02 24.18
C THR A 277 2.08 -7.99 25.30
N ALA A 278 3.24 -7.32 25.36
CA ALA A 278 3.45 -6.21 26.30
C ALA A 278 2.51 -5.04 26.00
N GLY A 279 2.29 -4.71 24.72
CA GLY A 279 1.30 -3.71 24.29
C GLY A 279 -0.13 -4.07 24.74
N LEU A 280 -0.55 -5.33 24.60
CA LEU A 280 -1.87 -5.79 25.05
C LEU A 280 -2.09 -5.55 26.56
N ALA A 281 -1.05 -5.70 27.37
CA ALA A 281 -1.12 -5.39 28.80
C ALA A 281 -1.20 -3.88 29.05
N ALA A 282 -0.43 -3.07 28.31
CA ALA A 282 -0.34 -1.63 28.48
C ALA A 282 -1.59 -0.86 28.00
N PHE A 283 -2.28 -1.36 26.96
CA PHE A 283 -3.39 -0.65 26.30
C PHE A 283 -4.77 -1.26 26.57
N ARG A 284 -4.88 -2.25 27.46
CA ARG A 284 -6.11 -3.03 27.69
C ARG A 284 -7.35 -2.16 27.92
N ASP A 285 -7.22 -1.12 28.73
CA ASP A 285 -8.35 -0.30 29.19
C ASP A 285 -8.38 1.09 28.52
N LEU A 286 -7.53 1.31 27.50
CA LEU A 286 -7.41 2.59 26.82
C LEU A 286 -8.23 2.59 25.52
N PRO A 287 -9.25 3.46 25.38
CA PRO A 287 -9.94 3.62 24.12
C PRO A 287 -8.98 4.17 23.06
N LEU A 288 -9.18 3.76 21.80
CA LEU A 288 -8.30 4.17 20.70
C LEU A 288 -8.15 5.69 20.57
N SER A 289 -9.21 6.46 20.87
CA SER A 289 -9.19 7.93 20.87
C SER A 289 -8.19 8.54 21.85
N GLN A 290 -7.84 7.83 22.93
CA GLN A 290 -6.86 8.28 23.92
C GLN A 290 -5.43 7.84 23.58
N ILE A 291 -5.28 6.80 22.76
CA ILE A 291 -3.98 6.34 22.26
C ILE A 291 -3.61 7.13 20.99
N ARG A 292 -4.61 7.57 20.23
CA ARG A 292 -4.44 8.23 18.95
C ARG A 292 -5.63 9.14 18.63
N PRO A 293 -5.40 10.34 18.08
CA PRO A 293 -6.48 11.12 17.49
C PRO A 293 -7.02 10.36 16.25
N LEU A 294 -8.20 9.75 16.38
CA LEU A 294 -8.90 9.04 15.29
C LEU A 294 -9.41 10.01 14.20
N ASP A 295 -9.34 11.31 14.46
CA ASP A 295 -9.78 12.42 13.63
C ASP A 295 -8.73 12.92 12.63
N GLN A 296 -7.50 12.39 12.66
CA GLN A 296 -6.39 12.91 11.85
C GLN A 296 -6.13 12.17 10.52
N TYR A 297 -6.92 11.14 10.17
CA TYR A 297 -6.69 10.32 8.97
C TYR A 297 -7.97 9.88 8.28
#